data_AF-A0A3G8XM13-F1
#
_entry.id   AF-A0A3G8XM13-F1
#
_cell.length_a   1.000
_cell.length_b   1.000
_cell.length_c   1.000
_cell.angle_alpha   90.00
_cell.angle_beta   90.00
_cell.angle_gamma   90.00
#
_symmetry.space_group_name_H-M   'P 1'
#
loop_
_entity.id
_entity.type
_entity.pdbx_description
1 polymer ?
#
loop_
_entity_poly.entity_id
_entity_poly.type
_entity_poly.pdbx_seq_one_letter_code
_entity_poly.pdbx_strand_id
1 'polypeptide(L)' 'MTITIKPKNKKESEKIKAILKAIEVDFVEDTYDKDFVKKIQKSRLEIEQGDTKKIGLANLWK' A
#
# COMPACT_ATOMS: atom_id res chain seq x y z
N MET A 1 -20.15 -16.49 3.44
CA MET A 1 -18.86 -17.17 3.22
C MET A 1 -17.91 -16.14 2.63
N THR A 2 -16.68 -16.03 3.14
CA THR A 2 -15.70 -15.03 2.69
C THR A 2 -14.47 -15.74 2.16
N ILE A 3 -14.01 -15.36 0.97
CA ILE A 3 -12.79 -15.91 0.35
C ILE A 3 -11.71 -14.83 0.38
N THR A 4 -10.58 -15.12 1.00
CA THR A 4 -9.41 -14.24 1.03
C THR A 4 -8.40 -14.70 -0.02
N ILE A 5 -8.01 -13.80 -0.92
CA ILE A 5 -7.08 -14.09 -2.01
C ILE A 5 -5.80 -13.26 -1.80
N LYS A 6 -4.64 -13.92 -1.78
CA LYS A 6 -3.32 -13.28 -1.58
C LYS A 6 -2.46 -13.42 -2.85
N PRO A 7 -2.67 -12.60 -3.89
CA PRO A 7 -1.89 -12.66 -5.12
C PRO A 7 -0.43 -12.29 -4.86
N LYS A 8 0.51 -12.95 -5.54
CA LYS A 8 1.96 -12.75 -5.33
C LYS A 8 2.48 -11.47 -5.95
N ASN A 9 1.78 -10.95 -6.97
CA ASN A 9 2.18 -9.75 -7.70
C ASN A 9 0.97 -9.02 -8.30
N LYS A 10 1.22 -7.80 -8.80
CA LYS A 10 0.18 -6.93 -9.38
C LYS A 10 -0.51 -7.57 -10.58
N LYS A 11 0.24 -8.27 -11.45
CA LYS A 11 -0.30 -8.92 -12.65
C LYS A 11 -1.29 -10.05 -12.32
N GLU A 12 -0.98 -10.83 -11.28
CA GLU A 12 -1.87 -11.88 -10.77
C GLU A 12 -3.13 -11.26 -10.15
N SER A 13 -2.97 -10.20 -9.35
CA SER A 13 -4.09 -9.45 -8.78
C SER A 13 -5.05 -8.93 -9.86
N GLU A 14 -4.53 -8.32 -10.93
CA GLU A 14 -5.33 -7.80 -12.04
C GLU A 14 -6.12 -8.89 -12.76
N LYS A 15 -5.49 -10.06 -13.01
CA LYS A 15 -6.18 -11.20 -13.62
C LYS A 15 -7.33 -11.70 -12.75
N ILE A 16 -7.11 -11.82 -11.44
CA ILE A 16 -8.13 -12.28 -10.50
C ILE A 16 -9.28 -11.28 -10.44
N LYS A 17 -8.99 -9.97 -10.37
CA LYS A 17 -10.02 -8.92 -10.42
C LYS A 17 -10.84 -8.98 -11.69
N ALA A 18 -10.22 -9.25 -12.84
CA ALA A 18 -10.94 -9.41 -14.11
C ALA A 18 -11.91 -10.60 -14.08
N ILE A 19 -11.49 -11.73 -13.51
CA ILE A 19 -12.35 -12.90 -13.33
C ILE A 19 -13.51 -12.56 -12.39
N LEU A 20 -13.24 -11.95 -11.23
CA LEU A 20 -14.27 -11.58 -10.26
C LEU A 20 -15.31 -10.61 -10.84
N LYS A 21 -14.86 -9.62 -11.63
CA LYS A 21 -15.78 -8.72 -12.36
C LYS A 21 -16.61 -9.44 -13.42
N ALA A 22 -16.02 -10.39 -14.14
CA ALA A 22 -16.71 -11.14 -15.19
C ALA A 22 -17.83 -12.03 -14.64
N ILE A 23 -17.74 -12.43 -13.36
CA ILE A 23 -18.78 -13.19 -12.65
C ILE A 23 -19.64 -12.30 -11.74
N GLU A 24 -19.57 -10.97 -11.91
CA GLU A 24 -20.35 -9.98 -11.17
C GLU A 24 -20.22 -10.07 -9.65
N VAL A 25 -19.04 -10.45 -9.16
CA VAL A 25 -18.75 -10.52 -7.73
C VAL A 25 -18.12 -9.20 -7.25
N ASP A 26 -18.77 -8.57 -6.28
CA ASP A 26 -18.20 -7.45 -5.54
C ASP A 26 -17.03 -7.92 -4.66
N PHE A 27 -15.94 -7.17 -4.68
CA PHE A 27 -14.77 -7.43 -3.85
C PHE A 27 -14.24 -6.14 -3.23
N VAL A 28 -13.67 -6.28 -2.04
CA VAL A 28 -13.03 -5.18 -1.32
C VAL A 28 -11.52 -5.39 -1.38
N GLU A 29 -10.80 -4.33 -1.70
CA GLU A 29 -9.34 -4.31 -1.65
C GLU A 29 -8.90 -3.70 -0.32
N ASP A 30 -8.01 -4.40 0.38
CA ASP A 30 -7.35 -3.85 1.57
C ASP A 30 -6.22 -2.91 1.09
N THR A 31 -6.58 -1.64 0.90
CA THR A 31 -5.63 -0.60 0.52
C THR A 31 -4.96 -0.02 1.77
N TYR A 32 -3.70 0.40 1.64
CA TYR A 32 -3.05 1.18 2.68
C TYR A 32 -3.90 2.38 3.11
N ASP A 33 -3.86 2.67 4.40
CA ASP A 33 -4.50 3.84 4.97
C ASP A 33 -4.10 5.12 4.22
N LYS A 34 -5.07 5.99 3.94
CA LYS A 34 -4.86 7.19 3.12
C LYS A 34 -3.88 8.16 3.77
N ASP A 35 -3.91 8.29 5.09
CA ASP A 35 -3.01 9.19 5.80
C ASP A 35 -1.61 8.62 5.88
N PHE A 36 -1.47 7.29 5.98
CA PHE A 36 -0.19 6.62 5.78
C PHE A 36 0.40 6.90 4.38
N VAL A 37 -0.40 6.74 3.32
CA VAL A 37 0.07 7.01 1.94
C VAL A 37 0.50 8.48 1.77
N LYS A 38 -0.29 9.43 2.28
CA LYS A 38 0.07 10.86 2.27
C LYS A 38 1.40 11.12 3.00
N LYS A 39 1.61 10.50 4.16
CA LYS A 39 2.85 10.64 4.94
C LYS A 39 4.06 10.15 4.14
N ILE A 40 3.94 9.02 3.45
CA ILE A 40 5.02 8.49 2.60
C ILE A 40 5.30 9.41 1.42
N GLN A 41 4.26 9.94 0.76
CA GLN A 41 4.43 10.90 -0.34
C GLN A 41 5.12 12.18 0.13
N LYS A 42 4.70 12.74 1.27
CA LYS A 42 5.37 13.89 1.90
C LYS A 42 6.83 13.60 2.19
N SER A 43 7.14 12.44 2.76
CA SER A 43 8.51 12.04 3.05
C SER A 43 9.36 11.91 1.78
N ARG A 44 8.82 11.41 0.67
CA ARG A 44 9.53 11.37 -0.62
C ARG A 44 9.88 12.78 -1.12
N LEU A 45 8.94 13.71 -1.02
CA LEU A 45 9.13 15.10 -1.42
C LEU A 45 10.18 15.81 -0.54
N GLU A 46 10.14 15.58 0.78
CA GLU A 46 11.16 16.08 1.71
C GLU A 46 12.55 15.53 1.37
N ILE A 47 12.66 14.25 0.96
CA ILE A 47 13.93 13.67 0.50
C ILE A 47 14.43 14.34 -0.78
N GLU A 48 13.56 14.55 -1.77
CA GLU A 48 13.91 15.24 -3.03
C GLU A 48 14.38 16.68 -2.79
N GLN A 49 13.81 17.36 -1.78
CA GLN A 49 14.17 18.72 -1.38
C GLN A 49 15.41 18.78 -0.47
N GLY A 50 15.94 17.63 -0.03
CA GLY A 50 17.07 17.56 0.90
C GLY A 50 16.71 17.75 2.37
N ASP A 51 15.42 17.89 2.69
CA ASP A 51 14.85 18.04 4.04
C ASP A 51 14.79 16.69 4.79
N THR A 52 15.93 16.04 4.94
CA THR A 52 16.05 14.76 5.64
C THR A 52 16.59 14.95 7.06
N LYS A 53 16.08 14.16 8.01
CA LYS A 53 16.61 14.12 9.38
C LYS A 53 17.25 12.77 9.65
N LYS A 54 18.53 12.77 10.06
CA LYS A 54 19.20 11.56 10.52
C LYS A 54 18.77 11.25 11.95
N ILE A 55 18.09 10.13 12.15
CA ILE A 55 17.73 9.63 13.48
C ILE A 55 18.82 8.66 13.95
N GLY A 56 19.41 8.93 15.10
CA GLY A 56 20.36 8.00 15.74
C GLY A 56 19.64 6.79 16.33
N LEU A 57 20.32 5.63 16.39
CA LEU A 57 19.74 4.36 16.87
C LEU A 57 19.05 4.47 18.25
N ALA A 58 19.62 5.28 19.15
CA ALA A 58 19.07 5.52 20.49
C ALA A 58 17.69 6.22 20.50
N ASN A 59 17.27 6.80 19.38
CA ASN A 59 16.01 7.54 19.22
C ASN A 59 14.98 6.80 18.36
N LEU A 60 15.24 5.56 17.92
CA LEU A 60 14.31 4.82 17.06
C LEU A 60 13.04 4.34 17.77
N TRP A 61 13.06 4.27 19.11
CA TRP A 61 12.01 3.67 19.94
C TRP A 61 11.52 4.58 21.08
N LYS A 62 11.85 5.88 20.99
CA LYS A 62 11.36 6.90 21.93
C LYS A 62 10.16 7.63 21.38
#